data_AF-A0A653IM30-F1
#
_entry.id   AF-A0A653IM30-F1
#
_cell.length_a   1.000
_cell.length_b   1.000
_cell.length_c   1.000
_cell.angle_alpha   90.00
_cell.angle_beta   90.00
_cell.angle_gamma   90.00
#
_symmetry.space_group_name_H-M   'P 1'
#
loop_
_entity.id
_entity.type
_entity.pdbx_description
1 polymer ?
#
loop_
_entity_poly.entity_id
_entity_poly.type
_entity_poly.pdbx_seq_one_letter_code
_entity_poly.pdbx_strand_id
1 'polypeptide(L)' 'MRRASLIPSIGLLLLCLGVGIDGVRRWRRRSGAVPRTPEEIAAAAQARGLPIPPACEAGVSANLALLAEHAARLRA' A
#
# COMPACT_ATOMS: atom_id res chain seq x y z
N MET A 1 14.33 37.94 -31.86
CA MET A 1 13.74 37.99 -30.50
C MET A 1 13.30 36.58 -30.10
N ARG A 2 14.11 35.86 -29.30
CA ARG A 2 13.84 34.48 -28.84
C ARG A 2 13.49 34.56 -27.35
N ARG A 3 12.26 34.23 -26.96
CA ARG A 3 11.92 34.01 -25.55
C ARG A 3 12.38 32.60 -25.16
N ALA A 4 13.52 32.51 -24.49
CA ALA A 4 13.92 31.31 -23.77
C ALA A 4 13.09 31.23 -22.49
N SER A 5 12.05 30.40 -22.48
CA SER A 5 11.35 30.05 -21.24
C SER A 5 12.19 29.03 -20.48
N LEU A 6 12.99 29.52 -19.53
CA LEU A 6 13.57 28.74 -18.46
C LEU A 6 12.45 28.36 -17.47
N ILE A 7 11.86 27.19 -17.65
CA ILE A 7 11.30 26.42 -16.54
C ILE A 7 11.76 24.96 -16.65
N PRO A 8 13.04 24.65 -16.38
CA PRO A 8 13.40 23.31 -15.95
C PRO A 8 13.57 23.36 -14.42
N SER A 9 13.00 22.41 -13.67
CA SER A 9 13.72 21.73 -12.57
C SER A 9 12.81 20.93 -11.63
N ILE A 10 11.56 21.34 -11.34
CA ILE A 10 10.77 20.61 -10.33
C ILE A 10 10.18 19.30 -10.89
N GLY A 11 9.65 19.31 -12.13
CA GLY A 11 9.01 18.13 -12.72
C GLY A 11 9.97 16.97 -13.00
N LEU A 12 11.22 17.27 -13.38
CA LEU A 12 12.24 16.24 -13.65
C LEU A 12 12.85 15.69 -12.35
N LEU A 13 12.97 16.51 -11.31
CA LEU A 13 13.47 16.08 -9.99
C LEU A 13 12.50 15.11 -9.29
N LEU A 14 11.19 15.29 -9.46
CA LEU A 14 10.17 14.35 -8.95
C LEU A 14 10.17 13.01 -9.69
N LEU A 15 10.55 12.99 -10.97
CA LEU A 15 10.65 11.76 -11.76
C LEU A 15 11.82 10.87 -11.29
N CYS A 16 12.94 11.49 -10.92
CA CYS A 16 14.15 10.78 -10.45
C CYS A 16 14.01 10.18 -9.05
N LEU A 17 13.04 10.62 -8.24
CA LEU A 17 12.79 10.10 -6.89
C LEU A 17 11.76 8.94 -6.86
N GLY A 18 11.22 8.52 -8.01
CA GLY A 18 10.33 7.34 -8.12
C GLY A 18 8.98 7.46 -7.41
N VAL A 19 8.68 8.57 -6.70
CA VAL A 19 7.39 8.81 -6.04
C VAL A 19 6.58 9.81 -6.87
N GLY A 20 6.09 9.33 -8.03
CA GLY A 20 5.06 10.07 -8.77
C GLY A 20 3.75 10.10 -7.98
N ILE A 21 2.93 11.12 -8.21
CA ILE A 21 1.52 11.19 -7.75
C ILE A 21 0.69 9.97 -8.21
N ASP A 22 1.13 9.27 -9.25
CA ASP A 22 0.60 7.98 -9.69
C ASP A 22 0.88 6.85 -8.69
N GLY A 23 1.99 6.92 -7.95
CA GLY A 23 2.29 6.02 -6.83
C GLY A 23 1.25 6.14 -5.71
N VAL A 24 0.87 7.37 -5.35
CA VAL A 24 -0.17 7.62 -4.32
C VAL A 24 -1.56 7.16 -4.80
N ARG A 25 -1.92 7.44 -6.06
CA ARG A 25 -3.20 6.96 -6.64
C ARG A 25 -3.22 5.43 -6.79
N ARG A 26 -2.10 4.80 -7.10
CA ARG A 26 -1.94 3.33 -7.16
C ARG A 26 -2.04 2.69 -5.77
N TRP A 27 -1.45 3.31 -4.75
CA TRP A 27 -1.63 2.90 -3.35
C TRP A 27 -3.09 2.95 -2.93
N ARG A 28 -3.81 4.03 -3.27
CA ARG A 28 -5.23 4.19 -2.93
C ARG A 28 -6.18 3.20 -3.62
N ARG A 29 -5.80 2.68 -4.80
CA ARG A 29 -6.65 1.76 -5.60
C ARG A 29 -6.43 0.27 -5.31
N ARG A 30 -5.39 -0.14 -4.59
CA ARG A 30 -5.27 -1.54 -4.16
C ARG A 30 -6.14 -1.78 -2.93
N SER A 31 -7.46 -1.70 -3.13
CA SER A 31 -8.44 -2.24 -2.18
C SER A 31 -8.43 -3.76 -2.27
N GLY A 32 -7.32 -4.39 -1.89
CA GLY A 32 -7.27 -5.84 -1.72
C GLY A 32 -8.21 -6.25 -0.58
N ALA A 33 -8.81 -7.44 -0.69
CA ALA A 33 -9.50 -8.05 0.44
C ALA A 33 -8.53 -8.17 1.62
N VAL A 34 -9.03 -7.90 2.83
CA VAL A 34 -8.25 -8.13 4.06
C VAL A 34 -8.13 -9.65 4.23
N PRO A 35 -6.91 -10.23 4.33
CA PRO A 35 -6.71 -11.66 4.59
C PRO A 35 -7.45 -12.10 5.86
N ARG A 36 -8.08 -13.28 5.84
CA ARG A 36 -8.89 -13.79 6.96
C ARG A 36 -8.43 -15.14 7.48
N THR A 37 -7.84 -15.98 6.62
CA THR A 37 -7.33 -17.29 7.06
C THR A 37 -5.83 -17.24 7.34
N PRO A 38 -5.29 -18.15 8.18
CA PRO A 38 -3.85 -18.24 8.41
C PRO A 38 -3.02 -18.35 7.11
N GLU A 39 -3.52 -19.09 6.12
CA GLU A 39 -2.86 -19.29 4.84
C GLU A 39 -2.81 -18.00 4.02
N GLU A 40 -3.93 -17.26 3.98
CA GLU A 40 -3.99 -15.96 3.30
C GLU A 40 -3.08 -14.93 3.98
N ILE A 41 -3.02 -14.94 5.32
CA ILE A 41 -2.16 -14.07 6.11
C ILE A 41 -0.69 -14.38 5.81
N ALA A 42 -0.30 -15.65 5.85
CA ALA A 42 1.06 -16.09 5.55
C ALA A 42 1.47 -15.76 4.11
N ALA A 43 0.59 -16.01 3.13
CA ALA A 43 0.83 -15.65 1.74
C ALA A 43 0.98 -14.13 1.54
N ALA A 44 0.12 -13.34 2.18
CA ALA A 44 0.16 -11.87 2.11
C ALA A 44 1.40 -11.27 2.78
N ALA A 45 1.87 -11.89 3.86
CA ALA A 45 3.11 -11.55 4.56
C ALA A 45 4.35 -11.87 3.71
N GLN A 46 4.42 -13.08 3.15
CA GLN A 46 5.51 -13.51 2.26
C GLN A 46 5.61 -12.65 1.00
N ALA A 47 4.47 -12.38 0.33
CA ALA A 47 4.44 -11.52 -0.85
C ALA A 47 4.95 -10.09 -0.60
N ARG A 48 4.95 -9.65 0.67
CA ARG A 48 5.47 -8.35 1.10
C ARG A 48 6.86 -8.41 1.74
N GLY A 49 7.45 -9.60 1.88
CA GLY A 49 8.72 -9.78 2.58
C GLY A 49 8.65 -9.45 4.08
N LEU A 50 7.46 -9.60 4.69
CA LEU A 50 7.20 -9.29 6.10
C LEU A 50 6.95 -10.58 6.89
N PRO A 51 7.98 -11.34 7.29
CA PRO A 51 7.78 -12.55 8.08
C PRO A 51 7.11 -12.23 9.41
N ILE A 52 6.12 -13.03 9.80
CA ILE A 52 5.41 -12.89 11.07
C ILE A 52 6.08 -13.82 12.09
N PRO A 53 6.64 -13.30 13.19
CA PRO A 53 7.17 -14.15 14.27
C PRO A 53 6.04 -14.99 14.89
N PRO A 54 6.28 -16.24 15.33
CA PRO A 54 5.23 -17.10 15.89
C PRO A 54 4.47 -16.46 17.06
N ALA A 55 5.19 -15.75 17.93
CA ALA A 55 4.58 -15.03 19.06
C ALA A 55 3.60 -13.91 18.65
N CYS A 56 3.66 -13.45 17.40
CA CYS A 56 2.81 -12.39 16.87
C CYS A 56 1.59 -12.91 16.08
N GLU A 57 1.54 -14.19 15.71
CA GLU A 57 0.52 -14.73 14.79
C GLU A 57 -0.90 -14.50 15.30
N ALA A 58 -1.17 -14.81 16.57
CA ALA A 58 -2.49 -14.62 17.17
C ALA A 58 -2.94 -13.15 17.15
N GLY A 59 -2.03 -12.21 17.47
CA GLY A 59 -2.31 -10.79 17.48
C GLY A 59 -2.53 -10.22 16.07
N VAL A 60 -1.72 -10.65 15.09
CA VAL A 60 -1.88 -10.26 13.69
C VAL A 60 -3.22 -10.76 13.15
N SER A 61 -3.57 -12.02 13.41
CA SER A 61 -4.85 -12.60 13.00
C SER A 61 -6.05 -11.84 13.59
N ALA A 62 -6.02 -11.57 14.90
CA ALA A 62 -7.08 -10.80 15.56
C ALA A 62 -7.24 -9.38 14.98
N ASN A 63 -6.13 -8.68 14.73
CA ASN A 63 -6.18 -7.34 14.14
C ASN A 63 -6.74 -7.34 12.71
N LEU A 64 -6.35 -8.33 11.89
CA LEU A 64 -6.86 -8.47 10.53
C LEU A 64 -8.36 -8.79 10.51
N ALA A 65 -8.87 -9.57 11.46
CA ALA A 65 -10.29 -9.80 11.63
C ALA A 65 -11.06 -8.48 11.90
N LEU A 66 -10.56 -7.65 12.82
CA LEU A 66 -11.15 -6.34 13.12
C LEU A 66 -11.17 -5.42 11.89
N LEU A 67 -10.07 -5.37 11.13
CA LEU A 67 -9.99 -4.59 9.89
C LEU A 67 -10.95 -5.12 8.82
N ALA A 68 -11.11 -6.44 8.72
CA ALA A 68 -12.02 -7.06 7.76
C ALA A 68 -13.48 -6.73 8.06
N GLU A 69 -13.88 -6.72 9.34
CA GLU A 69 -15.21 -6.28 9.77
C GLU A 69 -15.41 -4.80 9.49
N HIS A 70 -14.45 -3.96 9.87
CA HIS A 70 -14.55 -2.52 9.66
C HIS A 70 -14.66 -2.18 8.17
N ALA A 71 -13.85 -2.83 7.33
CA ALA A 71 -13.92 -2.66 5.87
C ALA A 71 -15.25 -3.15 5.29
N ALA A 72 -15.89 -4.17 5.87
CA ALA A 72 -17.22 -4.59 5.46
C ALA A 72 -18.27 -3.53 5.80
N ARG A 73 -18.23 -2.95 7.01
CA ARG A 73 -19.15 -1.88 7.45
C ARG A 73 -19.02 -0.61 6.60
N LEU A 74 -17.83 -0.24 6.16
CA LEU A 74 -17.60 0.94 5.32
C LEU A 74 -18.04 0.78 3.85
N ARG A 75 -18.31 -0.45 3.39
CA ARG A 75 -18.71 -0.74 2.01
C ARG A 75 -20.21 -0.98 1.85
N ALA A 76 -20.94 -1.19 2.96
CA ALA A 76 -22.39 -1.29 3.00
C ALA A 76 -23.04 0.10 2.82
#